data_AF-A0A969JX48-F1
#
_entry.id   AF-A0A969JX48-F1
#
_cell.length_a   1.000
_cell.length_b   1.000
_cell.length_c   1.000
_cell.angle_alpha   90.00
_cell.angle_beta   90.00
_cell.angle_gamma   90.00
#
_symmetry.space_group_name_H-M   'P 1'
#
loop_
_entity.id
_entity.type
_entity.pdbx_description
1 polymer ?
#
loop_
_entity_poly.entity_id
_entity_poly.type
_entity_poly.pdbx_seq_one_letter_code
_entity_poly.pdbx_strand_id
1 'polypeptide(L)'
;MQLPQAANPRSRDFAEALRASSASPRAYLDALLLHIRRETYHYTLKPPLLESQDDIDEFWFDTRAGFCSHFAGAFVYLARLAGIPARMVGGLSGG
;
A
#
# COMPACT_ATOMS: atom_id res chain seq x y z
N MET A 1 16.15 -6.61 3.00
CA MET A 1 14.77 -6.11 3.20
C MET A 1 14.05 -7.13 4.05
N GLN A 2 13.54 -6.75 5.22
CA GLN A 2 12.89 -7.66 6.16
C GLN A 2 11.43 -7.24 6.28
N LEU A 3 10.52 -8.05 5.75
CA LEU A 3 9.08 -7.92 5.98
C LEU A 3 8.71 -9.02 6.99
N PRO A 4 7.88 -8.73 8.02
CA PRO A 4 7.36 -9.76 8.91
C PRO A 4 6.70 -10.85 8.08
N GLN A 5 7.02 -12.13 8.32
CA GLN A 5 6.71 -13.20 7.37
C GLN A 5 5.23 -13.64 7.37
N ALA A 6 4.44 -13.22 8.36
CA ALA A 6 3.10 -13.76 8.62
C ALA A 6 1.92 -12.76 8.56
N ALA A 7 2.16 -11.49 8.24
CA ALA A 7 1.10 -10.48 8.15
C ALA A 7 0.76 -10.11 6.69
N ASN A 8 -0.48 -9.64 6.48
CA ASN A 8 -1.08 -9.12 5.26
C ASN A 8 -1.10 -10.11 4.07
N PRO A 9 -1.78 -11.27 4.19
CA PRO A 9 -1.84 -12.27 3.12
C PRO A 9 -2.49 -11.75 1.83
N ARG A 10 -3.54 -10.93 1.89
CA ARG A 10 -4.23 -10.43 0.68
C ARG A 10 -3.34 -9.47 -0.09
N SER A 11 -2.59 -8.62 0.62
CA SER A 11 -1.62 -7.72 0.02
C SER A 11 -0.49 -8.47 -0.68
N ARG A 12 -0.07 -9.63 -0.15
CA ARG A 12 0.93 -10.49 -0.80
C ARG A 12 0.42 -11.06 -2.10
N ASP A 13 -0.75 -11.69 -2.06
CA ASP A 13 -1.37 -12.29 -3.25
C ASP A 13 -1.62 -11.22 -4.32
N PHE A 14 -2.11 -10.06 -3.92
CA PHE A 14 -2.31 -8.91 -4.82
C PHE A 14 -0.99 -8.41 -5.41
N ALA A 15 0.05 -8.24 -4.60
CA ALA A 15 1.35 -7.79 -5.06
C ALA A 15 1.98 -8.79 -6.03
N GLU A 16 1.87 -10.10 -5.76
CA GLU A 16 2.38 -11.16 -6.63
C GLU A 16 1.66 -11.17 -7.97
N ALA A 17 0.32 -11.15 -7.97
CA ALA A 17 -0.49 -11.11 -9.19
C ALA A 17 -0.22 -9.84 -10.02
N LEU A 18 -0.14 -8.68 -9.37
CA LEU A 18 0.15 -7.42 -10.04
C LEU A 18 1.59 -7.39 -10.57
N ARG A 19 2.55 -7.98 -9.84
CA ARG A 19 3.95 -8.07 -10.28
C ARG A 19 4.09 -8.98 -11.49
N ALA A 20 3.38 -10.11 -11.53
CA ALA A 20 3.37 -11.04 -12.64
C ALA A 20 2.80 -10.43 -13.94
N SER A 21 1.84 -9.52 -13.82
CA SER A 21 1.24 -8.80 -14.96
C SER A 21 1.97 -7.50 -15.34
N SER A 22 3.01 -7.11 -14.60
CA SER A 22 3.76 -5.86 -14.82
C SER A 22 5.05 -6.09 -15.60
N ALA A 23 5.21 -5.36 -16.71
CA ALA A 23 6.39 -5.46 -17.58
C ALA A 23 7.69 -4.89 -16.96
N SER A 24 7.60 -4.02 -15.95
CA SER A 24 8.76 -3.42 -15.29
C SER A 24 8.42 -2.97 -13.86
N PRO A 25 9.42 -2.71 -13.00
CA PRO A 25 9.19 -2.10 -11.69
C PRO A 25 8.43 -0.77 -11.77
N ARG A 26 8.70 0.05 -12.78
CA ARG A 26 7.96 1.30 -13.03
C ARG A 26 6.49 1.02 -13.33
N ALA A 27 6.22 0.08 -14.24
CA ALA A 27 4.85 -0.29 -14.62
C ALA A 27 4.04 -0.81 -13.42
N TYR A 28 4.69 -1.57 -12.52
CA TYR A 28 4.08 -2.03 -11.27
C TYR A 28 3.67 -0.86 -10.36
N LEU A 29 4.58 0.09 -10.12
CA LEU A 29 4.29 1.27 -9.30
C LEU A 29 3.20 2.15 -9.92
N ASP A 30 3.22 2.32 -11.23
CA ASP A 30 2.18 3.07 -11.95
C ASP A 30 0.82 2.37 -11.85
N ALA A 31 0.79 1.04 -11.87
CA ALA A 31 -0.43 0.26 -11.67
C ALA A 31 -0.98 0.35 -10.24
N LEU A 32 -0.12 0.38 -9.22
CA LEU A 32 -0.53 0.67 -7.83
C LEU A 32 -1.16 2.06 -7.71
N LEU A 33 -0.53 3.08 -8.30
CA LEU A 33 -1.08 4.43 -8.31
C LEU A 33 -2.41 4.50 -9.07
N LEU A 34 -2.54 3.74 -10.16
CA LEU A 34 -3.78 3.64 -10.91
C LEU A 34 -4.88 2.94 -10.10
N HIS A 35 -4.54 1.92 -9.33
CA HIS A 35 -5.48 1.22 -8.44
C HIS A 35 -6.10 2.20 -7.44
N ILE A 36 -5.28 2.98 -6.75
CA ILE A 36 -5.75 4.00 -5.79
C ILE A 36 -6.67 5.04 -6.47
N ARG A 37 -6.36 5.43 -7.71
CA ARG A 37 -7.17 6.41 -8.46
C ARG A 37 -8.49 5.84 -8.98
N ARG A 38 -8.58 4.53 -9.21
CA ARG A 38 -9.77 3.88 -9.78
C ARG A 38 -10.75 3.44 -8.71
N GLU A 39 -10.22 2.92 -7.61
CA GLU A 39 -11.02 2.50 -6.47
C GLU A 39 -11.44 3.71 -5.63
N THR A 40 -12.49 3.54 -4.83
CA THR A 40 -13.01 4.54 -3.90
C THR A 40 -12.15 4.68 -2.64
N TYR A 41 -10.92 5.14 -2.78
CA TYR A 41 -10.11 5.54 -1.64
C TYR A 41 -10.48 6.94 -1.15
N HIS A 42 -10.62 7.08 0.17
CA HIS A 42 -11.01 8.32 0.83
C HIS A 42 -9.89 8.91 1.68
N TYR A 43 -9.56 10.18 1.46
CA TYR A 43 -8.63 10.90 2.31
C TYR A 43 -9.36 11.50 3.51
N THR A 44 -9.02 11.09 4.73
CA THR A 44 -9.63 11.56 5.98
C THR A 44 -8.61 11.60 7.12
N LEU A 45 -8.71 12.62 7.97
CA LEU A 45 -7.94 12.73 9.21
C LEU A 45 -8.54 11.93 10.37
N LYS A 46 -9.71 11.32 10.16
CA LYS A 46 -10.41 10.47 11.12
C LYS A 46 -10.74 9.13 10.44
N PRO A 47 -9.73 8.31 10.09
CA PRO A 47 -9.98 6.99 9.54
C PRO A 47 -10.60 6.07 10.60
N PRO A 48 -11.30 5.01 10.17
CA PRO A 48 -11.64 3.91 11.07
C PRO A 48 -10.38 3.32 11.69
N LEU A 49 -10.52 2.73 12.89
CA LEU A 49 -9.42 2.02 13.53
C LEU A 49 -9.07 0.77 12.72
N LEU A 50 -7.78 0.55 12.51
CA LEU A 50 -7.26 -0.70 11.98
C LEU A 50 -6.84 -1.56 13.17
N GLU A 51 -7.54 -2.67 13.40
CA GLU A 51 -7.46 -3.41 14.67
C GLU A 51 -6.66 -4.71 14.56
N SER A 52 -6.47 -5.26 13.36
CA SER A 52 -5.69 -6.48 13.17
C SER A 52 -4.19 -6.22 12.94
N GLN A 53 -3.45 -7.32 13.05
CA GLN A 53 -2.06 -7.44 12.59
C GLN A 53 -1.90 -7.28 11.06
N ASP A 54 -3.02 -7.30 10.32
CA ASP A 54 -3.10 -7.19 8.86
C ASP A 54 -3.63 -5.80 8.46
N ASP A 55 -3.04 -4.77 9.07
CA ASP A 55 -3.40 -3.36 8.91
C ASP A 55 -3.35 -2.85 7.45
N ILE A 56 -2.41 -3.37 6.66
CA ILE A 56 -2.32 -3.05 5.23
C ILE A 56 -3.47 -3.70 4.47
N ASP A 57 -3.88 -4.93 4.80
CA ASP A 57 -5.04 -5.56 4.16
C ASP A 57 -6.34 -4.80 4.49
N GLU A 58 -6.53 -4.46 5.76
CA GLU A 58 -7.70 -3.68 6.20
C GLU A 58 -7.75 -2.30 5.53
N PHE A 59 -6.62 -1.60 5.43
CA PHE A 59 -6.58 -0.33 4.72
C PHE A 59 -6.79 -0.49 3.22
N TRP A 60 -6.03 -1.39 2.59
CA TRP A 60 -5.95 -1.48 1.14
C TRP A 60 -7.22 -2.03 0.52
N PHE A 61 -7.91 -2.96 1.19
CA PHE A 61 -9.08 -3.61 0.60
C PHE A 61 -10.40 -3.24 1.25
N ASP A 62 -10.43 -3.03 2.57
CA ASP A 62 -11.69 -2.97 3.32
C ASP A 62 -12.10 -1.53 3.62
N THR A 63 -11.30 -0.80 4.40
CA THR A 63 -11.63 0.56 4.83
C THR A 63 -11.40 1.58 3.74
N ARG A 64 -10.30 1.44 2.98
CA ARG A 64 -9.86 2.36 1.91
C ARG A 64 -9.87 3.84 2.32
N ALA A 65 -9.80 4.12 3.62
CA ALA A 65 -9.97 5.45 4.18
C ALA A 65 -8.81 5.74 5.13
N GLY A 66 -8.07 6.83 4.88
CA GLY A 66 -6.83 7.11 5.58
C GLY A 66 -6.28 8.50 5.30
N PHE A 67 -5.15 8.81 5.90
CA PHE A 67 -4.35 10.01 5.59
C PHE A 67 -2.98 9.61 5.05
N CYS A 68 -2.10 10.58 4.79
CA CYS A 68 -0.81 10.40 4.13
C CYS A 68 -0.02 9.15 4.57
N SER A 69 0.09 8.86 5.86
CA SER A 69 0.83 7.69 6.37
C SER A 69 0.22 6.35 5.97
N HIS A 70 -1.11 6.25 5.86
CA HIS A 70 -1.80 5.02 5.46
C HIS A 70 -1.49 4.69 3.99
N PHE A 71 -1.67 5.67 3.11
CA PHE A 71 -1.36 5.55 1.69
C PHE A 71 0.13 5.27 1.46
N ALA A 72 1.02 6.04 2.09
CA ALA A 72 2.45 5.87 1.95
C ALA A 72 2.92 4.51 2.51
N GLY A 73 2.37 4.09 3.65
CA GLY A 73 2.68 2.82 4.30
C GLY A 73 2.31 1.63 3.43
N ALA A 74 1.05 1.57 2.95
CA ALA A 74 0.58 0.51 2.08
C ALA A 74 1.31 0.47 0.75
N PHE A 75 1.55 1.63 0.13
CA PHE A 75 2.29 1.70 -1.13
C PHE A 75 3.74 1.20 -0.97
N VAL A 76 4.43 1.61 0.10
CA VAL A 76 5.79 1.12 0.38
C VAL A 76 5.77 -0.38 0.68
N TYR A 77 4.79 -0.88 1.43
CA TYR A 77 4.65 -2.30 1.71
C TYR A 77 4.51 -3.12 0.42
N LEU A 78 3.58 -2.73 -0.46
CA LEU A 78 3.34 -3.40 -1.75
C LEU A 78 4.53 -3.29 -2.70
N ALA A 79 5.26 -2.18 -2.71
CA ALA A 79 6.51 -2.05 -3.48
C ALA A 79 7.57 -3.04 -2.99
N ARG A 80 7.72 -3.17 -1.66
CA ARG A 80 8.68 -4.11 -1.06
C ARG A 80 8.34 -5.56 -1.36
N LEU A 81 7.05 -5.92 -1.36
CA LEU A 81 6.58 -7.26 -1.75
C LEU A 81 6.95 -7.60 -3.20
N ALA A 82 6.94 -6.62 -4.11
CA ALA A 82 7.39 -6.77 -5.49
C ALA A 82 8.92 -6.77 -5.66
N GLY A 83 9.69 -6.76 -4.58
CA GLY A 83 11.15 -6.72 -4.59
C GLY A 83 11.74 -5.33 -4.88
N ILE A 84 10.93 -4.28 -4.89
CA ILE A 84 11.37 -2.91 -5.16
C ILE A 84 11.80 -2.26 -3.84
N PRO A 85 13.06 -1.80 -3.69
CA PRO A 85 13.50 -1.10 -2.50
C PRO A 85 12.73 0.21 -2.32
N ALA A 86 11.96 0.30 -1.23
CA ALA A 86 11.16 1.47 -0.88
C ALA A 86 11.26 1.78 0.62
N ARG A 87 11.10 3.05 0.99
CA ARG A 87 11.04 3.51 2.39
C ARG A 87 10.04 4.64 2.51
N MET A 88 9.33 4.68 3.64
CA MET A 88 8.58 5.89 4.00
C MET A 88 9.55 7.01 4.35
N VAL A 89 9.27 8.21 3.87
CA VAL A 89 9.99 9.43 4.24
C VAL A 89 8.96 10.38 4.85
N GLY A 90 9.15 10.71 6.13
CA GLY A 90 8.33 11.71 6.82
C GLY A 90 8.90 13.11 6.64
N GLY A 91 8.03 14.09 6.47
CA GLY A 91 8.37 15.51 6.40
C GLY A 91 7.11 16.36 6.41
N LEU A 92 7.24 17.64 6.73
CA LEU A 92 6.16 18.59 6.53
C LEU A 92 6.09 18.97 5.05
N SER A 93 4.91 18.88 4.46
CA SER A 93 4.63 19.41 3.13
C SER A 93 3.64 20.56 3.30
N GLY A 94 4.10 21.79 3.04
CA GLY A 94 3.30 23.00 3.16
C GLY A 94 3.73 23.89 4.32
N GLY A 95 4.29 25.05 3.98
CA GLY A 95 4.47 26.24 4.80
C GLY A 95 4.18 27.45 3.92
#